data_AF-X1MK90-F1
#
_entry.id   AF-X1MK90-F1
#
_cell.length_a   1.000
_cell.length_b   1.000
_cell.length_c   1.000
_cell.angle_alpha   90.00
_cell.angle_beta   90.00
_cell.angle_gamma   90.00
#
_symmetry.space_group_name_H-M   'P 1'
#
loop_
_entity.id
_entity.type
_entity.pdbx_description
1 polymer ?
#
loop_
_entity_poly.entity_id
_entity_poly.type
_entity_poly.pdbx_seq_one_letter_code
_entity_poly.pdbx_strand_id
1 'polypeptide(L)' 'DKGRQRQWTAFINKSRIAGTDENFNQIMERITEFLKPIVISIKNKTQIEKSWYPLLGRWKK' A
#
# COMPACT_ATOMS: atom_id res chain seq x y z
N ASP A 1 -16.85 -0.68 -2.31
CA ASP A 1 -17.42 -0.27 -1.01
C ASP A 1 -17.33 1.25 -0.88
N LYS A 2 -18.43 1.99 -1.09
CA LYS A 2 -18.45 3.46 -1.15
C LYS A 2 -18.18 4.12 0.21
N GLY A 3 -18.45 3.42 1.32
CA GLY A 3 -18.21 3.93 2.67
C GLY A 3 -16.72 4.06 2.97
N ARG A 4 -15.95 3.02 2.64
CA ARG A 4 -14.49 3.01 2.84
C ARG A 4 -13.77 4.06 1.99
N GLN A 5 -14.21 4.28 0.76
CA GLN A 5 -13.68 5.32 -0.11
C GLN A 5 -13.83 6.70 0.52
N ARG A 6 -15.01 7.04 1.07
CA ARG A 6 -15.23 8.32 1.75
C ARG A 6 -14.35 8.50 2.99
N GLN A 7 -14.20 7.45 3.79
CA GLN A 7 -13.32 7.48 4.96
C GLN A 7 -11.86 7.70 4.57
N TRP A 8 -11.42 7.06 3.49
CA TRP A 8 -10.08 7.23 2.95
C TRP A 8 -9.84 8.66 2.46
N THR A 9 -10.74 9.21 1.64
CA THR A 9 -10.63 10.60 1.17
C THR A 9 -10.58 11.58 2.34
N ALA A 10 -11.42 11.38 3.36
CA ALA A 10 -11.40 12.21 4.56
C ALA A 10 -10.07 12.09 5.33
N PHE A 11 -9.49 10.88 5.40
CA PHE A 11 -8.18 10.65 6.00
C PHE A 11 -7.07 11.39 5.23
N ILE A 12 -6.99 11.23 3.92
CA ILE A 12 -5.96 11.89 3.10
C ILE A 12 -6.05 13.42 3.22
N ASN A 13 -7.26 13.97 3.14
CA ASN A 13 -7.48 15.41 3.27
C ASN A 13 -7.04 15.96 4.63
N LYS A 14 -7.28 15.20 5.72
CA LYS A 14 -6.83 15.57 7.07
C LYS A 14 -5.32 15.43 7.25
N SER A 15 -4.73 14.40 6.67
CA SER A 15 -3.31 14.08 6.81
C SER A 15 -2.40 15.00 5.99
N ARG A 16 -2.95 15.83 5.10
CA ARG A 16 -2.21 16.80 4.26
C ARG A 16 -1.05 16.15 3.48
N ILE A 17 -1.23 14.89 3.07
CA ILE A 17 -0.19 14.15 2.36
C ILE A 17 -0.19 14.62 0.91
N ALA A 18 0.73 15.53 0.59
CA ALA A 18 0.91 16.04 -0.76
C ALA A 18 1.36 14.93 -1.71
N GLY A 19 0.87 14.96 -2.96
CA GLY A 19 1.25 14.00 -4.00
C GLY A 19 0.63 12.60 -3.86
N THR A 20 -0.36 12.44 -2.98
CA THR A 20 -1.12 11.18 -2.88
C THR A 20 -2.12 11.09 -4.02
N ASP A 21 -2.13 9.95 -4.72
CA ASP A 21 -3.14 9.65 -5.73
C ASP A 21 -4.56 9.72 -5.13
N GLU A 22 -5.53 10.31 -5.80
CA GLU A 22 -6.91 10.38 -5.30
C GLU A 22 -7.68 9.08 -5.56
N ASN A 23 -7.16 8.22 -6.45
CA ASN A 23 -7.78 6.96 -6.78
C ASN A 23 -7.56 5.92 -5.66
N PHE A 24 -8.58 5.80 -4.81
CA PHE A 24 -8.63 4.84 -3.72
C PHE A 24 -8.27 3.40 -4.14
N ASN A 25 -8.79 2.93 -5.27
CA ASN A 25 -8.57 1.54 -5.70
C ASN A 25 -7.10 1.32 -6.04
N GLN A 26 -6.48 2.27 -6.74
CA GLN A 26 -5.07 2.20 -7.11
C GLN A 26 -4.15 2.26 -5.89
N ILE A 27 -4.49 3.04 -4.88
CA ILE A 27 -3.74 3.06 -3.62
C ILE A 27 -3.89 1.73 -2.88
N MET A 28 -5.12 1.23 -2.75
CA MET A 28 -5.36 -0.04 -2.06
C MET A 28 -4.65 -1.19 -2.76
N GLU A 29 -4.58 -1.18 -4.09
CA GLU A 29 -3.79 -2.12 -4.88
C GLU A 29 -2.30 -2.03 -4.53
N ARG A 30 -1.70 -0.84 -4.56
CA ARG A 30 -0.28 -0.63 -4.18
C ARG A 30 0.03 -1.04 -2.74
N ILE A 31 -0.86 -0.72 -1.80
CA ILE A 31 -0.73 -1.17 -0.40
C ILE A 31 -0.79 -2.69 -0.34
N THR A 32 -1.68 -3.33 -1.10
CA THR A 32 -1.81 -4.78 -1.15
C THR A 32 -0.56 -5.43 -1.74
N GLU A 33 -0.01 -4.88 -2.83
CA GLU A 33 1.24 -5.36 -3.44
C GLU A 33 2.44 -5.23 -2.48
N PHE A 34 2.51 -4.13 -1.73
CA PHE A 34 3.51 -3.95 -0.69
C PHE A 34 3.36 -5.01 0.41
N LEU A 35 2.16 -5.18 0.98
CA LEU A 35 1.95 -6.05 2.14
C LEU A 35 1.98 -7.55 1.80
N LYS A 36 1.65 -7.96 0.58
CA LYS A 36 1.52 -9.37 0.20
C LYS A 36 2.74 -10.24 0.56
N PRO A 37 3.98 -9.92 0.14
CA PRO A 37 5.14 -10.72 0.52
C PRO A 37 5.46 -10.65 2.02
N ILE A 38 5.12 -9.55 2.71
CA ILE A 38 5.28 -9.43 4.17
C ILE A 38 4.37 -10.43 4.88
N VAL A 39 3.10 -10.50 4.49
CA VAL A 39 2.15 -11.47 5.04
C VAL A 39 2.60 -12.90 4.77
N ILE A 40 3.12 -13.20 3.58
CA ILE A 40 3.65 -14.53 3.23
C ILE A 40 4.84 -14.89 4.13
N SER A 41 5.79 -13.96 4.31
CA SER A 41 6.96 -14.15 5.17
C SER A 41 6.56 -14.45 6.61
N ILE A 42 5.64 -13.67 7.18
CA ILE A 42 5.12 -13.88 8.55
C ILE A 42 4.47 -15.25 8.68
N LYS A 43 3.56 -15.60 7.75
CA LYS A 43 2.84 -16.89 7.77
C LYS A 43 3.78 -18.09 7.69
N ASN A 44 4.81 -17.99 6.85
CA ASN A 44 5.76 -19.06 6.61
C ASN A 44 6.94 -19.04 7.59
N LYS A 45 7.01 -18.05 8.50
CA LYS A 45 8.15 -17.81 9.40
C LYS A 45 9.49 -17.73 8.64
N THR A 46 9.46 -17.11 7.46
CA THR A 46 10.63 -16.92 6.59
C THR A 46 11.04 -15.46 6.58
N GLN A 47 12.31 -15.17 6.30
CA GLN A 47 12.78 -13.80 6.16
C GLN A 47 12.46 -13.25 4.75
N ILE A 48 12.18 -11.95 4.64
CA ILE A 48 12.09 -11.28 3.34
C ILE A 48 13.48 -10.88 2.88
N GLU A 49 13.96 -11.49 1.81
CA GLU A 49 15.23 -11.11 1.17
C GLU A 49 15.05 -9.98 0.14
N LYS A 50 13.81 -9.65 -0.21
CA LYS A 50 13.49 -8.61 -1.18
C LYS A 50 13.57 -7.23 -0.54
N SER A 51 14.07 -6.27 -1.31
CA SER A 51 14.00 -4.85 -0.94
C SER A 51 12.84 -4.16 -1.66
N TRP A 52 12.12 -3.30 -0.97
CA TRP A 52 11.13 -2.43 -1.60
C TRP A 52 11.83 -1.34 -2.41
N TYR A 53 11.31 -1.00 -3.59
CA TYR A 53 11.81 0.11 -4.41
C TYR A 53 10.77 1.24 -4.48
N PRO A 54 10.89 2.27 -3.61
CA PRO A 54 9.86 3.31 -3.46
C PRO A 54 9.53 4.06 -4.74
N LEU A 55 10.54 4.35 -5.56
CA LEU A 55 10.40 5.12 -6.81
C LEU A 55 9.51 4.42 -7.84
N LEU A 56 9.49 3.09 -7.86
CA LEU A 56 8.67 2.30 -8.77
C LEU A 56 7.43 1.69 -8.10
N GLY A 57 7.23 1.95 -6.80
CA GLY A 57 6.12 1.40 -6.04
C GLY A 57 6.04 -0.13 -6.11
N ARG A 58 7.17 -0.83 -6.17
CA ARG A 58 7.22 -2.30 -6.30
C ARG A 58 8.41 -2.92 -5.58
N TRP A 59 8.31 -4.21 -5.30
CA TRP A 59 9.43 -4.99 -4.80
C TRP A 59 10.50 -5.14 -5.89
N LYS A 60 11.79 -5.07 -5.50
CA LYS A 60 12.87 -5.51 -6.39
C LYS A 60 12.65 -6.99 -6.73
N LYS A 61 12.86 -7.33 -7.99
CA LYS A 61 12.86 -8.72 -8.45
C LYS A 61 13.97 -9.48 -7.77
#